data_AF-A0A8J4F418-F1
#
_entry.id   AF-A0A8J4F418-F1
#
_cell.length_a   1.000
_cell.length_b   1.000
_cell.length_c   1.000
_cell.angle_alpha   90.00
_cell.angle_beta   90.00
_cell.angle_gamma   90.00
#
_symmetry.space_group_name_H-M   'P 1'
#
loop_
_entity.id
_entity.type
_entity.pdbx_description
1 polymer ?
#
loop_
_entity_poly.entity_id
_entity_poly.type
_entity_poly.pdbx_seq_one_letter_code
_entity_poly.pdbx_strand_id
1 'polypeptide(L)'
;LTDCGGFMGASTSGKWSWFTPTAANAWGTGLMWWDGFDFGDHETVLHEFGHSYGLAHANVPGGCFTNDQCDWTCAMGSYGGQGIRCFNAPHNWQIGWGKSVLQLDDEGLPYGYAKEILVPPQLSAVSSFVMVSTNDMPANQRLFISARLNVYMYDLPYAWYNDGKSYITIHTYNGTESASYIPTKVVGEIQPGATWRDNASSIVVRFNSWRTGSGARVTLCRRRANTENNCYDNFDDDCDFLTDAEDPDCDDLNVQNSYPSSPSSNWPTQPETLLSPLAGLVRPDLPPLTQPRSHNLISSPSPKPPRQPPQRRSPYPRRPPPRRPSPPPRNRAV
;
A
#
# COMPACT_ATOMS: atom_id res chain seq x y z
N LEU A 1 -10.52 42.20 0.87
CA LEU A 1 -10.30 41.13 1.87
C LEU A 1 -8.87 40.69 1.66
N THR A 2 -7.97 41.27 2.45
CA THR A 2 -6.56 40.92 2.48
C THR A 2 -6.43 39.51 3.02
N ASP A 3 -5.86 38.66 2.18
CA ASP A 3 -5.50 37.27 2.42
C ASP A 3 -4.69 37.19 3.73
N CYS A 4 -5.31 36.72 4.80
CA CYS A 4 -4.55 36.23 5.93
C CYS A 4 -3.79 35.04 5.38
N GLY A 5 -2.49 35.16 5.11
CA GLY A 5 -1.61 34.09 4.63
C GLY A 5 -1.49 32.93 5.62
N GLY A 6 -2.64 32.36 5.97
CA GLY A 6 -2.89 31.35 6.97
C GLY A 6 -2.96 30.00 6.28
N PHE A 7 -2.52 28.99 7.02
CA PHE A 7 -2.62 27.60 6.66
C PHE A 7 -4.05 27.26 6.22
N MET A 8 -4.21 26.38 5.23
CA MET A 8 -5.53 25.91 4.74
C MET A 8 -6.23 24.99 5.75
N GLY A 9 -5.43 24.36 6.62
CA GLY A 9 -5.84 23.50 7.73
C GLY A 9 -4.64 23.27 8.65
N ALA A 10 -4.91 22.86 9.88
CA ALA A 10 -3.90 22.38 10.80
C ALA A 10 -4.51 21.43 11.83
N SER A 11 -3.88 20.30 12.06
CA SER A 11 -4.29 19.36 13.11
C SER A 11 -3.13 18.91 13.98
N THR A 12 -3.44 18.56 15.22
CA THR A 12 -2.49 17.93 16.13
C THR A 12 -2.13 16.54 15.62
N SER A 13 -0.85 16.16 15.70
CA SER A 13 -0.37 14.81 15.40
C SER A 13 -0.77 13.85 16.53
N GLY A 14 -1.89 13.17 16.37
CA GLY A 14 -2.47 12.29 17.37
C GLY A 14 -3.13 13.06 18.52
N LYS A 15 -2.93 12.57 19.75
CA LYS A 15 -3.56 13.11 20.96
C LYS A 15 -2.98 14.48 21.34
N TRP A 16 -3.81 15.52 21.35
CA TRP A 16 -3.44 16.89 21.77
C TRP A 16 -3.03 16.98 23.24
N SER A 17 -3.76 16.29 24.13
CA SER A 17 -3.54 16.35 25.58
C SER A 17 -3.03 15.01 26.11
N TRP A 18 -1.73 14.92 26.37
CA TRP A 18 -1.13 13.79 27.09
C TRP A 18 -1.48 13.82 28.59
N PHE A 19 -1.69 15.02 29.13
CA PHE A 19 -1.72 15.29 30.57
C PHE A 19 -3.09 15.19 31.23
N THR A 20 -4.17 14.93 30.51
CA THR A 20 -5.48 14.75 31.16
C THR A 20 -6.36 13.77 30.41
N PRO A 21 -6.10 12.45 30.52
CA PRO A 21 -7.14 11.46 30.28
C PRO A 21 -8.34 11.85 31.14
N THR A 22 -9.48 12.13 30.50
CA THR A 22 -10.72 12.32 31.25
C THR A 22 -11.43 10.98 31.33
N ALA A 23 -12.26 10.75 32.35
CA ALA A 23 -13.10 9.56 32.42
C ALA A 23 -14.03 9.40 31.19
N ALA A 24 -14.31 10.49 30.48
CA ALA A 24 -15.10 10.51 29.25
C ALA A 24 -14.28 10.24 27.98
N ASN A 25 -12.96 10.44 28.01
CA ASN A 25 -12.08 10.26 26.86
C ASN A 25 -10.71 9.69 27.27
N ALA A 26 -10.65 8.38 27.43
CA ALA A 26 -9.41 7.64 27.72
C ALA A 26 -8.46 7.59 26.51
N TRP A 27 -8.99 7.69 25.29
CA TRP A 27 -8.25 7.58 24.03
C TRP A 27 -7.55 8.89 23.64
N GLY A 28 -8.09 10.02 24.09
CA GLY A 28 -7.57 11.35 23.77
C GLY A 28 -8.35 12.07 22.69
N THR A 29 -8.05 13.35 22.53
CA THR A 29 -8.68 14.23 21.53
C THR A 29 -7.59 14.75 20.61
N GLY A 30 -7.79 14.68 19.30
CA GLY A 30 -7.06 15.49 18.33
C GLY A 30 -7.79 16.83 18.15
N LEU A 31 -7.04 17.91 17.96
CA LEU A 31 -7.62 19.20 17.58
C LEU A 31 -7.33 19.45 16.11
N MET A 32 -8.37 19.83 15.38
CA MET A 32 -8.28 20.24 13.99
C MET A 32 -8.81 21.68 13.89
N TRP A 33 -8.05 22.51 13.21
CA TRP A 33 -8.45 23.84 12.76
C TRP A 33 -8.49 23.82 11.23
N TRP A 34 -9.49 24.49 10.68
CA TRP A 34 -9.81 24.49 9.26
C TRP A 34 -10.57 25.76 8.95
N ASP A 35 -10.23 26.46 7.86
CA ASP A 35 -10.77 27.78 7.59
C ASP A 35 -11.20 28.07 6.14
N GLY A 36 -11.89 29.21 6.02
CA GLY A 36 -11.94 30.08 4.85
C GLY A 36 -12.17 29.45 3.48
N PHE A 37 -11.07 29.23 2.77
CA PHE A 37 -11.08 28.89 1.35
C PHE A 37 -11.27 27.39 1.10
N ASP A 38 -10.84 26.57 2.04
CA ASP A 38 -10.89 25.11 1.93
C ASP A 38 -12.06 24.52 2.69
N PHE A 39 -12.97 25.33 3.25
CA PHE A 39 -14.16 24.87 3.97
C PHE A 39 -15.08 23.93 3.14
N GLY A 40 -14.94 23.92 1.80
CA GLY A 40 -15.64 22.98 0.92
C GLY A 40 -14.83 21.74 0.53
N ASP A 41 -13.53 21.74 0.82
CA ASP A 41 -12.61 20.72 0.37
C ASP A 41 -12.60 19.52 1.33
N HIS A 42 -13.18 18.42 0.86
CA HIS A 42 -13.27 17.18 1.63
C HIS A 42 -11.91 16.51 1.80
N GLU A 43 -10.97 16.76 0.89
CA GLU A 43 -9.62 16.21 0.95
C GLU A 43 -8.80 16.91 2.02
N THR A 44 -8.83 18.24 2.08
CA THR A 44 -8.20 19.02 3.16
C THR A 44 -8.71 18.58 4.53
N VAL A 45 -10.04 18.40 4.67
CA VAL A 45 -10.61 17.86 5.92
C VAL A 45 -10.06 16.48 6.25
N LEU A 46 -10.04 15.56 5.27
CA LEU A 46 -9.54 14.21 5.49
C LEU A 46 -8.04 14.20 5.82
N HIS A 47 -7.25 15.07 5.19
CA HIS A 47 -5.83 15.28 5.46
C HIS A 47 -5.61 15.66 6.92
N GLU A 48 -6.30 16.71 7.38
CA GLU A 48 -6.19 17.18 8.76
C GLU A 48 -6.72 16.14 9.76
N PHE A 49 -7.80 15.42 9.43
CA PHE A 49 -8.24 14.28 10.25
C PHE A 49 -7.19 13.18 10.32
N GLY A 50 -6.44 12.93 9.23
CA GLY A 50 -5.34 11.97 9.20
C GLY A 50 -4.27 12.29 10.25
N HIS A 51 -3.93 13.57 10.43
CA HIS A 51 -3.04 13.98 11.51
C HIS A 51 -3.58 13.66 12.90
N SER A 52 -4.89 13.80 13.14
CA SER A 52 -5.50 13.37 14.41
C SER A 52 -5.39 11.87 14.66
N TYR A 53 -5.20 11.05 13.61
CA TYR A 53 -4.84 9.62 13.71
C TYR A 53 -3.34 9.35 13.85
N GLY A 54 -2.50 10.40 13.90
CA GLY A 54 -1.04 10.29 14.01
C GLY A 54 -0.32 10.05 12.68
N LEU A 55 -1.03 10.20 11.56
CA LEU A 55 -0.42 10.10 10.23
C LEU A 55 0.48 11.30 9.97
N ALA A 56 1.63 11.05 9.36
CA ALA A 56 2.47 12.10 8.79
C ALA A 56 2.05 12.39 7.34
N HIS A 57 2.68 13.39 6.74
CA HIS A 57 2.54 13.62 5.31
C HIS A 57 3.05 12.45 4.48
N ALA A 58 2.47 12.29 3.30
CA ALA A 58 2.93 11.37 2.28
C ALA A 58 3.73 12.13 1.20
N ASN A 59 4.85 11.56 0.77
CA ASN A 59 5.86 12.23 -0.03
C ASN A 59 6.36 11.39 -1.20
N VAL A 60 7.27 11.97 -1.98
CA VAL A 60 8.06 11.28 -3.01
C VAL A 60 9.55 11.31 -2.61
N PRO A 61 10.39 10.39 -3.09
CA PRO A 61 11.84 10.52 -2.97
C PRO A 61 12.34 11.88 -3.50
N GLY A 62 13.17 12.55 -2.71
CA GLY A 62 13.67 13.89 -3.05
C GLY A 62 12.69 15.04 -2.83
N GLY A 63 11.42 14.76 -2.52
CA GLY A 63 10.38 15.78 -2.33
C GLY A 63 9.94 16.43 -3.65
N CYS A 64 9.06 17.43 -3.52
CA CYS A 64 8.61 18.31 -4.59
C CYS A 64 9.02 19.75 -4.24
N PHE A 65 8.46 20.77 -4.90
CA PHE A 65 8.86 22.17 -4.67
C PHE A 65 8.80 22.60 -3.19
N THR A 66 7.83 22.08 -2.44
CA THR A 66 7.65 22.31 -0.99
C THR A 66 8.48 21.37 -0.11
N ASN A 67 9.20 20.41 -0.70
CA ASN A 67 9.86 19.27 -0.05
C ASN A 67 8.93 18.41 0.83
N ASP A 68 7.62 18.59 0.70
CA ASP A 68 6.63 17.97 1.56
C ASP A 68 5.26 17.90 0.86
N GLN A 69 4.44 16.91 1.23
CA GLN A 69 3.11 16.65 0.67
C GLN A 69 3.13 16.51 -0.86
N CYS A 70 3.86 15.50 -1.33
CA CYS A 70 4.10 15.29 -2.76
C CYS A 70 3.55 13.96 -3.30
N ASP A 71 3.03 13.09 -2.42
CA ASP A 71 2.42 11.82 -2.83
C ASP A 71 1.01 12.05 -3.37
N TRP A 72 0.90 12.06 -4.69
CA TRP A 72 -0.37 12.17 -5.44
C TRP A 72 -1.23 10.90 -5.37
N THR A 73 -0.93 9.93 -4.52
CA THR A 73 -1.73 8.71 -4.33
C THR A 73 -2.32 8.63 -2.92
N CYS A 74 -2.14 9.66 -2.11
CA CYS A 74 -2.59 9.71 -0.72
C CYS A 74 -3.19 11.06 -0.35
N ALA A 75 -4.30 11.05 0.40
CA ALA A 75 -4.86 12.27 1.00
C ALA A 75 -3.84 13.04 1.88
N MET A 76 -2.85 12.35 2.45
CA MET A 76 -1.77 12.98 3.23
C MET A 76 -0.65 13.61 2.38
N GLY A 77 -0.70 13.50 1.06
CA GLY A 77 0.37 13.92 0.16
C GLY A 77 -0.05 14.92 -0.92
N SER A 78 -1.26 15.46 -0.84
CA SER A 78 -1.81 16.33 -1.87
C SER A 78 -1.63 17.79 -1.50
N TYR A 79 -0.73 18.48 -2.20
CA TYR A 79 -0.72 19.93 -2.25
C TYR A 79 -1.80 20.43 -3.23
N GLY A 80 -2.86 21.04 -2.69
CA GLY A 80 -3.85 21.78 -3.49
C GLY A 80 -5.09 21.01 -3.99
N GLY A 81 -5.57 20.01 -3.25
CA GLY A 81 -6.94 19.48 -3.44
C GLY A 81 -7.13 18.64 -4.72
N GLN A 82 -6.21 17.72 -5.01
CA GLN A 82 -6.24 16.89 -6.24
C GLN A 82 -7.38 15.85 -6.31
N GLY A 83 -8.31 15.84 -5.35
CA GLY A 83 -9.45 14.93 -5.28
C GLY A 83 -9.11 13.56 -4.69
N ILE A 84 -7.99 13.39 -3.99
CA ILE A 84 -7.61 12.08 -3.44
C ILE A 84 -8.28 11.89 -2.09
N ARG A 85 -9.19 10.91 -2.00
CA ARG A 85 -9.96 10.64 -0.79
C ARG A 85 -9.59 9.33 -0.11
N CYS A 86 -8.49 8.72 -0.54
CA CYS A 86 -7.98 7.48 0.02
C CYS A 86 -6.57 7.67 0.59
N PHE A 87 -6.31 7.04 1.73
CA PHE A 87 -4.94 6.91 2.23
C PHE A 87 -4.15 5.90 1.38
N ASN A 88 -2.83 6.04 1.30
CA ASN A 88 -2.00 5.00 0.71
C ASN A 88 -1.97 3.74 1.61
N ALA A 89 -1.42 2.65 1.10
CA ALA A 89 -1.35 1.38 1.83
C ALA A 89 -0.67 1.47 3.20
N PRO A 90 0.50 2.11 3.37
CA PRO A 90 1.14 2.21 4.69
C PRO A 90 0.32 3.03 5.69
N HIS A 91 -0.34 4.12 5.28
CA HIS A 91 -1.24 4.86 6.17
C HIS A 91 -2.47 4.05 6.56
N ASN A 92 -3.11 3.33 5.62
CA ASN A 92 -4.22 2.43 5.94
C ASN A 92 -3.80 1.33 6.92
N TRP A 93 -2.58 0.79 6.78
CA TRP A 93 -2.01 -0.17 7.72
C TRP A 93 -1.81 0.45 9.10
N GLN A 94 -1.18 1.63 9.16
CA GLN A 94 -0.86 2.32 10.42
C GLN A 94 -2.10 2.56 11.29
N ILE A 95 -3.24 2.91 10.69
CA ILE A 95 -4.51 3.15 11.40
C ILE A 95 -5.41 1.90 11.50
N GLY A 96 -4.94 0.75 11.01
CA GLY A 96 -5.65 -0.52 11.06
C GLY A 96 -6.88 -0.64 10.13
N TRP A 97 -7.02 0.25 9.15
CA TRP A 97 -8.11 0.21 8.16
C TRP A 97 -7.82 -0.75 7.01
N GLY A 98 -6.53 -0.94 6.68
CA GLY A 98 -6.06 -1.89 5.67
C GLY A 98 -5.18 -2.98 6.28
N LYS A 99 -5.13 -4.13 5.61
CA LYS A 99 -4.28 -5.27 5.96
C LYS A 99 -3.52 -5.75 4.74
N SER A 100 -2.38 -6.38 4.99
CA SER A 100 -1.65 -7.07 3.93
C SER A 100 -2.40 -8.31 3.47
N VAL A 101 -2.45 -8.59 2.16
CA VAL A 101 -2.81 -9.92 1.65
C VAL A 101 -1.73 -10.94 1.96
N LEU A 102 -0.48 -10.48 1.96
CA LEU A 102 0.70 -11.29 2.20
C LEU A 102 1.80 -10.40 2.78
N GLN A 103 2.54 -10.93 3.76
CA GLN A 103 3.77 -10.35 4.26
C GLN A 103 4.91 -11.24 3.81
N LEU A 104 5.96 -10.64 3.26
CA LEU A 104 7.12 -11.33 2.72
C LEU A 104 8.37 -10.82 3.40
N ASP A 105 9.22 -11.75 3.81
CA ASP A 105 10.56 -11.54 4.32
C ASP A 105 11.57 -12.33 3.48
N ASP A 106 12.79 -12.46 3.98
CA ASP A 106 13.86 -13.22 3.32
C ASP A 106 13.49 -14.69 3.04
N GLU A 107 12.65 -15.32 3.87
CA GLU A 107 12.18 -16.70 3.67
C GLU A 107 11.01 -16.74 2.68
N GLY A 108 10.09 -15.78 2.79
CA GLY A 108 8.91 -15.69 1.92
C GLY A 108 9.22 -15.26 0.48
N LEU A 109 10.36 -14.58 0.27
CA LEU A 109 10.87 -14.10 -1.01
C LEU A 109 12.41 -14.22 -1.06
N PRO A 110 12.94 -15.46 -1.19
CA PRO A 110 14.37 -15.67 -1.33
C PRO A 110 14.88 -15.11 -2.67
N TYR A 111 16.20 -14.95 -2.79
CA TYR A 111 16.81 -14.45 -4.01
C TYR A 111 16.48 -15.31 -5.23
N GLY A 112 16.25 -14.65 -6.35
CA GLY A 112 15.97 -15.25 -7.66
C GLY A 112 14.70 -16.08 -7.77
N TYR A 113 13.88 -16.14 -6.72
CA TYR A 113 12.55 -16.74 -6.79
C TYR A 113 11.49 -15.69 -7.11
N ALA A 114 10.88 -15.83 -8.29
CA ALA A 114 9.71 -15.09 -8.69
C ALA A 114 8.44 -15.62 -8.01
N LYS A 115 7.68 -14.74 -7.35
CA LYS A 115 6.43 -15.06 -6.66
C LYS A 115 5.27 -14.28 -7.24
N GLU A 116 4.35 -14.98 -7.90
CA GLU A 116 3.10 -14.38 -8.38
C GLU A 116 2.06 -14.26 -7.25
N ILE A 117 1.45 -13.08 -7.13
CA ILE A 117 0.49 -12.72 -6.08
C ILE A 117 -0.70 -12.00 -6.71
N LEU A 118 -1.91 -12.32 -6.24
CA LEU A 118 -3.10 -11.54 -6.54
C LEU A 118 -3.29 -10.45 -5.46
N VAL A 119 -3.30 -9.19 -5.88
CA VAL A 119 -3.51 -8.02 -5.02
C VAL A 119 -4.86 -7.40 -5.32
N PRO A 120 -5.86 -7.52 -4.43
CA PRO A 120 -7.16 -6.91 -4.58
C PRO A 120 -7.08 -5.37 -4.62
N PRO A 121 -8.01 -4.69 -5.33
CA PRO A 121 -8.05 -3.24 -5.37
C PRO A 121 -8.30 -2.68 -3.97
N GLN A 122 -7.51 -1.68 -3.56
CA GLN A 122 -7.64 -1.02 -2.26
C GLN A 122 -9.02 -0.45 -1.99
N LEU A 123 -9.71 0.05 -3.01
CA LEU A 123 -11.08 0.57 -2.89
C LEU A 123 -12.13 -0.49 -2.52
N SER A 124 -11.85 -1.77 -2.76
CA SER A 124 -12.84 -2.85 -2.64
C SER A 124 -12.50 -3.92 -1.62
N ALA A 125 -11.33 -3.86 -1.00
CA ALA A 125 -10.84 -4.90 -0.10
C ALA A 125 -10.09 -4.30 1.10
N VAL A 126 -10.31 -4.88 2.28
CA VAL A 126 -9.51 -4.56 3.48
C VAL A 126 -8.09 -5.12 3.34
N SER A 127 -7.96 -6.34 2.80
CA SER A 127 -6.67 -6.93 2.47
C SER A 127 -6.31 -6.57 1.03
N SER A 128 -5.45 -5.57 0.83
CA SER A 128 -5.29 -4.91 -0.48
C SER A 128 -3.88 -4.51 -0.86
N PHE A 129 -2.88 -4.98 -0.12
CA PHE A 129 -1.48 -4.72 -0.42
C PHE A 129 -0.59 -5.88 0.00
N VAL A 130 0.57 -6.01 -0.63
CA VAL A 130 1.66 -6.87 -0.16
C VAL A 130 2.61 -6.03 0.66
N MET A 131 3.07 -6.54 1.79
CA MET A 131 4.12 -5.93 2.60
C MET A 131 5.41 -6.73 2.43
N VAL A 132 6.52 -6.08 2.14
CA VAL A 132 7.83 -6.72 2.00
C VAL A 132 8.81 -6.11 3.01
N SER A 133 9.58 -6.94 3.69
CA SER A 133 10.58 -6.53 4.69
C SER A 133 11.73 -7.53 4.67
N THR A 134 12.81 -7.21 3.97
CA THR A 134 13.98 -8.07 3.80
C THR A 134 15.20 -7.45 4.47
N ASN A 135 16.22 -8.25 4.71
CA ASN A 135 17.48 -7.78 5.31
C ASN A 135 18.29 -6.82 4.42
N ASP A 136 18.01 -6.74 3.12
CA ASP A 136 18.68 -5.81 2.20
C ASP A 136 18.17 -4.37 2.34
N MET A 137 16.97 -4.22 2.90
CA MET A 137 16.38 -2.90 3.08
C MET A 137 16.99 -2.18 4.30
N PRO A 138 16.98 -0.83 4.30
CA PRO A 138 17.31 -0.06 5.49
C PRO A 138 16.51 -0.52 6.71
N ALA A 139 17.10 -0.43 7.91
CA ALA A 139 16.48 -0.90 9.13
C ALA A 139 15.04 -0.35 9.32
N ASN A 140 14.11 -1.25 9.63
CA ASN A 140 12.66 -1.00 9.78
C ASN A 140 11.93 -0.54 8.51
N GLN A 141 12.61 -0.37 7.38
CA GLN A 141 11.95 -0.03 6.12
C GLN A 141 11.14 -1.22 5.62
N ARG A 142 9.92 -0.91 5.18
CA ARG A 142 9.04 -1.86 4.50
C ARG A 142 8.58 -1.28 3.18
N LEU A 143 8.38 -2.15 2.20
CA LEU A 143 7.69 -1.84 0.97
C LEU A 143 6.23 -2.25 1.07
N PHE A 144 5.35 -1.40 0.55
CA PHE A 144 3.91 -1.63 0.46
C PHE A 144 3.52 -1.56 -1.02
N ILE A 145 3.03 -2.67 -1.57
CA ILE A 145 2.69 -2.80 -2.98
C ILE A 145 1.18 -2.95 -3.05
N SER A 146 0.48 -1.93 -3.53
CA SER A 146 -0.98 -1.91 -3.56
C SER A 146 -1.54 -1.74 -4.97
N ALA A 147 -2.69 -2.38 -5.18
CA ALA A 147 -3.44 -2.29 -6.42
C ALA A 147 -4.46 -1.16 -6.32
N ARG A 148 -4.39 -0.20 -7.24
CA ARG A 148 -5.24 0.99 -7.29
C ARG A 148 -5.97 1.05 -8.64
N LEU A 149 -7.13 1.68 -8.63
CA LEU A 149 -7.84 2.07 -9.85
C LEU A 149 -7.91 3.58 -9.86
N ASN A 150 -7.62 4.21 -10.98
CA ASN A 150 -7.97 5.61 -11.11
C ASN A 150 -9.49 5.71 -11.16
N VAL A 151 -10.08 6.19 -10.07
CA VAL A 151 -11.50 6.51 -9.98
C VAL A 151 -11.57 8.01 -9.77
N TYR A 152 -11.77 8.77 -10.84
CA TYR A 152 -11.96 10.21 -10.74
C TYR A 152 -13.33 10.47 -10.09
N MET A 153 -13.48 11.19 -8.98
CA MET A 153 -12.61 12.14 -8.26
C MET A 153 -12.27 11.64 -6.83
N TYR A 154 -11.95 10.36 -6.69
CA TYR A 154 -11.97 9.65 -5.40
C TYR A 154 -10.66 8.95 -5.03
N ASP A 155 -9.96 8.30 -5.97
CA ASP A 155 -8.81 7.45 -5.63
C ASP A 155 -7.46 7.99 -6.10
N LEU A 156 -7.27 8.10 -7.41
CA LEU A 156 -6.06 8.70 -7.99
C LEU A 156 -6.47 10.02 -8.66
N PRO A 157 -5.58 11.02 -8.66
CA PRO A 157 -5.89 12.37 -9.11
C PRO A 157 -5.81 12.50 -10.63
N TYR A 158 -5.75 11.39 -11.35
CA TYR A 158 -5.63 11.45 -12.78
C TYR A 158 -6.94 11.93 -13.38
N ALA A 159 -6.79 12.73 -14.43
CA ALA A 159 -7.91 13.30 -15.16
C ALA A 159 -8.90 12.22 -15.61
N TRP A 160 -10.15 12.62 -15.80
CA TRP A 160 -11.27 11.73 -16.14
C TRP A 160 -11.02 10.78 -17.33
N TYR A 161 -10.13 11.12 -18.28
CA TYR A 161 -9.78 10.25 -19.40
C TYR A 161 -8.88 9.06 -19.00
N ASN A 162 -8.33 9.07 -17.79
CA ASN A 162 -7.63 7.95 -17.19
C ASN A 162 -8.53 7.13 -16.27
N ASP A 163 -9.83 7.46 -16.15
CA ASP A 163 -10.75 6.73 -15.28
C ASP A 163 -10.81 5.24 -15.63
N GLY A 164 -10.88 4.39 -14.62
CA GLY A 164 -10.83 2.93 -14.73
C GLY A 164 -9.45 2.34 -15.03
N LYS A 165 -8.39 3.15 -15.25
CA LYS A 165 -7.04 2.62 -15.43
C LYS A 165 -6.49 2.04 -14.14
N SER A 166 -5.88 0.86 -14.24
CA SER A 166 -5.29 0.15 -13.11
C SER A 166 -3.82 0.49 -12.94
N TYR A 167 -3.40 0.63 -11.69
CA TYR A 167 -2.02 0.95 -11.32
C TYR A 167 -1.59 0.05 -10.16
N ILE A 168 -0.30 -0.26 -10.11
CA ILE A 168 0.36 -0.67 -8.87
C ILE A 168 1.12 0.53 -8.36
N THR A 169 0.86 0.91 -7.11
CA THR A 169 1.64 1.92 -6.39
C THR A 169 2.54 1.22 -5.37
N ILE A 170 3.80 1.64 -5.32
CA ILE A 170 4.80 1.10 -4.41
C ILE A 170 5.20 2.22 -3.44
N HIS A 171 4.98 1.98 -2.15
CA HIS A 171 5.34 2.91 -1.08
C HIS A 171 6.42 2.32 -0.17
N THR A 172 7.30 3.18 0.34
CA THR A 172 8.17 2.85 1.48
C THR A 172 7.64 3.50 2.75
N TYR A 173 7.80 2.79 3.86
CA TYR A 173 7.52 3.29 5.20
C TYR A 173 8.45 2.62 6.20
N ASN A 174 9.13 3.41 7.04
CA ASN A 174 10.07 2.93 8.04
C ASN A 174 9.55 3.10 9.49
N GLY A 175 8.27 3.46 9.65
CA GLY A 175 7.62 3.54 10.96
C GLY A 175 7.02 2.23 11.43
N THR A 176 6.28 2.30 12.53
CA THR A 176 5.50 1.18 13.09
C THR A 176 4.02 1.55 13.10
N GLU A 177 3.16 0.61 13.49
CA GLU A 177 1.73 0.86 13.73
C GLU A 177 1.50 1.90 14.85
N SER A 178 2.48 2.11 15.73
CA SER A 178 2.40 3.01 16.89
C SER A 178 3.36 4.20 16.85
N ALA A 179 4.23 4.27 15.84
CA ALA A 179 5.18 5.37 15.72
C ALA A 179 4.43 6.68 15.41
N SER A 180 4.74 7.72 16.19
CA SER A 180 4.18 9.04 15.95
C SER A 180 4.94 9.73 14.82
N TYR A 181 4.24 9.99 13.71
CA TYR A 181 4.63 10.94 12.68
C TYR A 181 5.90 10.61 11.88
N ILE A 182 5.85 9.54 11.08
CA ILE A 182 6.88 9.20 10.10
C ILE A 182 6.30 9.30 8.68
N PRO A 183 6.90 10.07 7.75
CA PRO A 183 6.38 10.20 6.40
C PRO A 183 6.38 8.88 5.62
N THR A 184 5.34 8.65 4.83
CA THR A 184 5.32 7.59 3.82
C THR A 184 5.87 8.15 2.50
N LYS A 185 6.45 7.31 1.64
CA LYS A 185 6.97 7.76 0.34
C LYS A 185 6.53 6.86 -0.80
N VAL A 186 5.89 7.41 -1.84
CA VAL A 186 5.64 6.68 -3.09
C VAL A 186 6.95 6.62 -3.88
N VAL A 187 7.47 5.41 -4.09
CA VAL A 187 8.76 5.15 -4.74
C VAL A 187 8.61 4.57 -6.15
N GLY A 188 7.38 4.19 -6.52
CA GLY A 188 7.09 3.68 -7.85
C GLY A 188 5.59 3.65 -8.15
N GLU A 189 5.29 3.78 -9.42
CA GLU A 189 3.98 3.51 -10.00
C GLU A 189 4.19 2.77 -11.32
N ILE A 190 3.47 1.68 -11.53
CA ILE A 190 3.54 0.91 -12.79
C ILE A 190 2.14 0.54 -13.30
N GLN A 191 2.05 0.46 -14.61
CA GLN A 191 0.85 0.03 -15.35
C GLN A 191 0.97 -1.45 -15.76
N PRO A 192 -0.12 -2.10 -16.21
CA PRO A 192 -0.06 -3.48 -16.67
C PRO A 192 1.00 -3.67 -17.77
N GLY A 193 1.81 -4.72 -17.64
CA GLY A 193 2.94 -5.05 -18.50
C GLY A 193 4.26 -4.40 -18.08
N ALA A 194 4.26 -3.40 -17.20
CA ALA A 194 5.47 -2.71 -16.77
C ALA A 194 6.12 -3.36 -15.53
N THR A 195 7.39 -3.04 -15.34
CA THR A 195 8.23 -3.52 -14.23
C THR A 195 8.88 -2.34 -13.52
N TRP A 196 8.84 -2.37 -12.18
CA TRP A 196 9.58 -1.46 -11.31
C TRP A 196 10.74 -2.21 -10.66
N ARG A 197 11.93 -1.60 -10.65
CA ARG A 197 13.15 -2.16 -10.06
C ARG A 197 13.71 -1.13 -9.09
N ASP A 198 14.08 -1.57 -7.88
CA ASP A 198 14.75 -0.72 -6.90
C ASP A 198 16.08 -1.30 -6.44
N ASN A 199 17.14 -0.54 -6.68
CA ASN A 199 18.50 -0.93 -6.31
C ASN A 199 18.71 -0.93 -4.79
N ALA A 200 17.96 -0.12 -4.03
CA ALA A 200 18.16 0.00 -2.59
C ALA A 200 17.59 -1.21 -1.83
N SER A 201 16.48 -1.79 -2.29
CA SER A 201 15.85 -2.97 -1.69
C SER A 201 16.14 -4.28 -2.42
N SER A 202 16.74 -4.21 -3.61
CA SER A 202 16.87 -5.33 -4.56
C SER A 202 15.54 -5.96 -4.96
N ILE A 203 14.40 -5.28 -4.76
CA ILE A 203 13.09 -5.81 -5.12
C ILE A 203 12.73 -5.39 -6.54
N VAL A 204 12.18 -6.34 -7.28
CA VAL A 204 11.56 -6.13 -8.59
C VAL A 204 10.09 -6.47 -8.49
N VAL A 205 9.24 -5.60 -9.04
CA VAL A 205 7.80 -5.76 -9.09
C VAL A 205 7.35 -5.66 -10.54
N ARG A 206 6.75 -6.72 -11.07
CA ARG A 206 6.10 -6.72 -12.38
C ARG A 206 4.59 -6.74 -12.23
N PHE A 207 3.91 -5.87 -12.95
CA PHE A 207 2.45 -5.87 -13.02
C PHE A 207 2.01 -6.70 -14.22
N ASN A 208 1.70 -7.98 -14.01
CA ASN A 208 1.40 -8.91 -15.10
C ASN A 208 0.09 -8.57 -15.81
N SER A 209 -0.99 -8.45 -15.04
CA SER A 209 -2.34 -8.26 -15.61
C SER A 209 -3.34 -7.76 -14.57
N TRP A 210 -4.44 -7.18 -15.04
CA TRP A 210 -5.59 -6.79 -14.23
C TRP A 210 -6.79 -7.69 -14.52
N ARG A 211 -7.51 -8.12 -13.49
CA ARG A 211 -8.78 -8.82 -13.61
C ARG A 211 -9.89 -8.04 -12.90
N THR A 212 -10.90 -7.64 -13.64
CA THR A 212 -12.10 -6.97 -13.11
C THR A 212 -12.70 -7.77 -11.95
N GLY A 213 -12.90 -7.10 -10.81
CA GLY A 213 -13.45 -7.70 -9.58
C GLY A 213 -12.46 -8.51 -8.74
N SER A 214 -11.26 -8.82 -9.24
CA SER A 214 -10.22 -9.55 -8.47
C SER A 214 -8.99 -8.70 -8.15
N GLY A 215 -8.62 -7.74 -9.01
CA GLY A 215 -7.47 -6.87 -8.82
C GLY A 215 -6.29 -7.22 -9.73
N ALA A 216 -5.09 -6.89 -9.27
CA ALA A 216 -3.85 -7.03 -10.04
C ALA A 216 -3.16 -8.37 -9.76
N ARG A 217 -2.68 -9.04 -10.82
CA ARG A 217 -1.65 -10.08 -10.69
C ARG A 217 -0.29 -9.42 -10.80
N VAL A 218 0.53 -9.59 -9.78
CA VAL A 218 1.89 -9.05 -9.71
C VAL A 218 2.88 -10.18 -9.48
N THR A 219 4.05 -10.09 -10.09
CA THR A 219 5.19 -10.95 -9.75
C THR A 219 6.21 -10.12 -8.99
N LEU A 220 6.62 -10.62 -7.83
CA LEU A 220 7.71 -10.05 -7.04
C LEU A 220 8.92 -10.97 -7.16
N CYS A 221 10.11 -10.39 -7.24
CA CYS A 221 11.37 -11.12 -7.19
C CYS A 221 12.40 -10.30 -6.44
N ARG A 222 13.31 -10.96 -5.73
CA ARG A 222 14.42 -10.33 -5.03
C ARG A 222 15.72 -10.62 -5.76
N ARG A 223 16.36 -9.58 -6.25
CA ARG A 223 17.61 -9.64 -7.03
C ARG A 223 18.80 -9.94 -6.16
N ARG A 224 19.69 -10.77 -6.69
CA ARG A 224 21.01 -10.99 -6.13
C ARG A 224 22.07 -10.18 -6.86
N ALA A 225 21.89 -9.97 -8.16
CA ALA A 225 22.85 -9.33 -9.03
C ALA A 225 22.17 -8.46 -10.10
N ASN A 226 22.99 -7.91 -11.00
CA ASN A 226 22.51 -7.12 -12.14
C ASN A 226 22.37 -7.92 -13.42
N THR A 227 22.90 -9.13 -13.45
CA THR A 227 22.85 -10.12 -14.53
C THR A 227 22.86 -11.51 -13.90
N GLU A 228 22.56 -12.53 -14.68
CA GLU A 228 22.73 -13.93 -14.25
C GLU A 228 24.17 -14.22 -13.83
N ASN A 229 24.37 -14.90 -12.69
CA ASN A 229 25.69 -15.45 -12.32
C ASN A 229 25.78 -16.96 -12.57
N ASN A 230 24.65 -17.67 -12.54
CA ASN A 230 24.62 -19.12 -12.69
C ASN A 230 23.43 -19.59 -13.52
N CYS A 231 23.71 -19.90 -14.77
CA CYS A 231 22.70 -20.25 -15.77
C CYS A 231 22.17 -21.68 -15.71
N TYR A 232 22.32 -22.36 -14.58
CA TYR A 232 21.99 -23.79 -14.46
C TYR A 232 21.44 -24.16 -13.07
N ASP A 233 20.95 -23.21 -12.28
CA ASP A 233 20.40 -23.47 -10.95
C ASP A 233 18.90 -23.17 -10.80
N ASN A 234 18.22 -22.77 -11.88
CA ASN A 234 16.80 -22.37 -11.94
C ASN A 234 16.47 -21.17 -11.06
N PHE A 235 17.44 -20.28 -10.82
CA PHE A 235 17.22 -18.99 -10.20
C PHE A 235 17.29 -17.87 -11.25
N ASP A 236 16.59 -16.78 -10.95
CA ASP A 236 16.58 -15.53 -11.73
C ASP A 236 17.35 -14.47 -10.93
N ASP A 237 18.68 -14.52 -10.95
CA ASP A 237 19.58 -13.69 -10.13
C ASP A 237 19.35 -12.18 -10.33
N ASP A 238 18.87 -11.81 -11.51
CA ASP A 238 18.66 -10.45 -11.98
C ASP A 238 17.15 -10.04 -11.96
N CYS A 239 16.24 -10.97 -11.73
CA CYS A 239 14.80 -10.76 -11.69
C CYS A 239 14.20 -10.11 -12.95
N ASP A 240 14.63 -10.47 -14.15
CA ASP A 240 13.97 -10.10 -15.41
C ASP A 240 12.82 -11.06 -15.82
N PHE A 241 12.59 -12.08 -15.00
CA PHE A 241 11.59 -13.12 -15.13
C PHE A 241 11.87 -14.13 -16.24
N LEU A 242 13.15 -14.30 -16.57
CA LEU A 242 13.72 -15.40 -17.34
C LEU A 242 14.68 -16.17 -16.41
N THR A 243 14.84 -17.47 -16.62
CA THR A 243 15.71 -18.30 -15.78
C THR A 243 16.66 -19.09 -16.66
N ASP A 244 17.90 -19.26 -16.19
CA ASP A 244 18.90 -20.13 -16.82
C ASP A 244 19.04 -19.86 -18.34
N ALA A 245 18.92 -20.90 -19.17
CA ALA A 245 19.09 -20.83 -20.62
C ALA A 245 18.01 -20.00 -21.35
N GLU A 246 16.95 -19.57 -20.67
CA GLU A 246 15.98 -18.62 -21.23
C GLU A 246 16.43 -17.17 -21.09
N ASP A 247 17.42 -16.91 -20.22
CA ASP A 247 17.99 -15.58 -19.96
C ASP A 247 19.10 -15.24 -20.98
N PRO A 248 19.00 -14.11 -21.71
CA PRO A 248 20.05 -13.64 -22.62
C PRO A 248 21.44 -13.46 -21.99
N ASP A 249 21.52 -13.16 -20.69
CA ASP A 249 22.79 -12.98 -19.97
C ASP A 249 23.60 -14.29 -19.90
N CYS A 250 22.94 -15.42 -20.09
CA CYS A 250 23.56 -16.74 -20.07
C CYS A 250 24.32 -17.12 -21.34
N ASP A 251 24.04 -16.44 -22.45
CA ASP A 251 24.81 -16.62 -23.68
C ASP A 251 26.24 -16.05 -23.53
N ASP A 252 26.39 -14.94 -22.81
CA ASP A 252 27.67 -14.24 -22.65
C ASP A 252 28.63 -14.96 -21.67
N LEU A 253 28.10 -15.64 -20.65
CA LEU A 253 28.92 -16.41 -19.70
C LEU A 253 29.57 -17.64 -20.34
N ASN A 254 28.90 -18.26 -21.31
CA ASN A 254 29.48 -19.37 -22.08
C ASN A 254 30.64 -18.90 -22.97
N VAL A 255 30.65 -17.63 -23.41
CA VAL A 255 31.75 -17.06 -24.18
C VAL A 255 32.96 -16.79 -23.29
N GLN A 256 32.79 -16.30 -22.06
CA GLN A 256 33.92 -16.01 -21.16
C GLN A 256 34.60 -17.25 -20.58
N ASN A 257 33.90 -18.39 -20.46
CA ASN A 257 34.51 -19.67 -20.06
C ASN A 257 35.16 -20.42 -21.24
N SER A 258 35.01 -19.94 -22.47
CA SER A 258 35.79 -20.41 -23.60
C SER A 258 37.07 -19.56 -23.75
N TYR A 259 38.23 -20.18 -23.49
CA TYR A 259 39.63 -19.72 -23.65
C TYR A 259 40.35 -19.18 -22.39
N PRO A 260 41.58 -19.67 -22.07
CA PRO A 260 42.60 -20.12 -23.01
C PRO A 260 42.63 -21.63 -23.21
N SER A 261 42.62 -22.01 -24.49
CA SER A 261 43.07 -23.31 -24.96
C SER A 261 44.44 -23.63 -24.37
N SER A 262 44.48 -24.62 -23.48
CA SER A 262 45.71 -25.31 -23.11
C SER A 262 46.44 -25.79 -24.37
N PRO A 263 47.78 -25.69 -24.45
CA PRO A 263 48.54 -26.21 -25.57
C PRO A 263 48.28 -27.71 -25.73
N SER A 264 48.06 -28.14 -26.97
CA SER A 264 47.63 -29.47 -27.37
C SER A 264 48.39 -30.58 -26.65
N SER A 265 47.72 -31.27 -25.73
CA SER A 265 48.17 -32.55 -25.23
C SER A 265 47.64 -33.64 -26.18
N ASN A 266 48.53 -34.12 -27.05
CA ASN A 266 48.31 -35.33 -27.85
C ASN A 266 48.03 -36.50 -26.91
N TRP A 267 46.76 -36.86 -26.73
CA TRP A 267 46.38 -38.18 -26.23
C TRP A 267 45.74 -39.01 -27.34
N PRO A 268 46.04 -40.32 -27.40
CA PRO A 268 45.56 -41.19 -28.46
C PRO A 268 44.05 -41.42 -28.33
N THR A 269 43.41 -41.37 -29.50
CA THR A 269 42.02 -41.68 -29.78
C THR A 269 41.62 -43.06 -29.23
N GLN A 270 40.59 -43.10 -28.38
CA GLN A 270 39.86 -44.34 -28.09
C GLN A 270 38.66 -44.51 -29.02
N PRO A 271 38.28 -45.75 -29.36
CA PRO A 271 37.26 -46.06 -30.35
C PRO A 271 35.84 -45.85 -29.82
N GLU A 272 34.98 -45.38 -30.72
CA GLU A 272 33.54 -45.19 -30.56
C GLU A 272 32.82 -46.47 -30.13
N THR A 273 32.06 -46.39 -29.04
CA THR A 273 31.00 -47.33 -28.71
C THR A 273 29.64 -46.67 -28.92
N LEU A 274 29.00 -47.06 -30.02
CA LEU A 274 27.59 -46.86 -30.33
C LEU A 274 26.69 -47.47 -29.25
N LEU A 275 25.80 -46.68 -28.64
CA LEU A 275 24.57 -47.18 -28.03
C LEU A 275 23.37 -46.25 -28.29
N SER A 276 22.32 -46.93 -28.73
CA SER A 276 21.02 -46.51 -29.27
C SER A 276 20.09 -45.74 -28.31
N PRO A 277 18.99 -45.14 -28.84
CA PRO A 277 18.03 -44.38 -28.05
C PRO A 277 17.02 -45.31 -27.37
N LEU A 278 16.73 -45.07 -26.09
CA LEU A 278 15.63 -45.74 -25.39
C LEU A 278 14.46 -44.78 -25.16
N ALA A 279 13.31 -45.28 -25.58
CA ALA A 279 12.00 -44.68 -25.53
C ALA A 279 11.43 -44.57 -24.11
N GLY A 280 10.51 -43.61 -23.96
CA GLY A 280 9.24 -43.84 -23.28
C GLY A 280 9.28 -43.86 -21.76
N LEU A 281 9.18 -42.67 -21.15
CA LEU A 281 8.67 -42.55 -19.78
C LEU A 281 7.22 -42.07 -19.81
N VAL A 282 6.37 -43.02 -19.42
CA VAL A 282 4.94 -42.93 -19.15
C VAL A 282 4.70 -41.92 -18.03
N ARG A 283 3.83 -40.93 -18.28
CA ARG A 283 3.26 -40.07 -17.23
C ARG A 283 2.35 -40.92 -16.32
N PRO A 284 2.51 -40.88 -15.00
CA PRO A 284 1.51 -41.45 -14.08
C PRO A 284 0.24 -40.60 -14.14
N ASP A 285 -0.90 -41.25 -14.33
CA ASP A 285 -2.22 -40.63 -14.19
C ASP A 285 -2.39 -40.04 -12.78
N LEU A 286 -2.70 -38.75 -12.73
CA LEU A 286 -3.13 -38.08 -11.50
C LEU A 286 -4.47 -38.67 -11.04
N PRO A 287 -4.62 -39.00 -9.73
CA PRO A 287 -5.90 -39.43 -9.20
C PRO A 287 -6.96 -38.32 -9.33
N PRO A 288 -8.23 -38.67 -9.52
CA PRO A 288 -9.30 -37.69 -9.67
C PRO A 288 -9.43 -36.83 -8.40
N LEU A 289 -9.48 -35.51 -8.61
CA LEU A 289 -9.77 -34.53 -7.57
C LEU A 289 -11.10 -34.90 -6.88
N THR A 290 -11.00 -35.36 -5.64
CA THR A 290 -12.12 -35.50 -4.73
C THR A 290 -12.69 -34.11 -4.47
N GLN A 291 -13.91 -33.88 -4.96
CA GLN A 291 -14.69 -32.70 -4.62
C GLN A 291 -14.73 -32.54 -3.09
N PRO A 292 -14.43 -31.35 -2.53
CA PRO A 292 -14.60 -31.13 -1.11
C PRO A 292 -16.07 -31.29 -0.76
N ARG A 293 -16.36 -32.24 0.12
CA ARG A 293 -17.64 -32.40 0.80
C ARG A 293 -18.11 -31.03 1.28
N SER A 294 -19.31 -30.65 0.87
CA SER A 294 -20.03 -29.53 1.44
C SER A 294 -20.14 -29.78 2.95
N HIS A 295 -19.32 -29.10 3.74
CA HIS A 295 -19.53 -29.03 5.17
C HIS A 295 -20.90 -28.36 5.36
N ASN A 296 -21.83 -29.16 5.89
CA ASN A 296 -23.12 -28.71 6.36
C ASN A 296 -22.90 -27.43 7.19
N LEU A 297 -23.38 -26.32 6.63
CA LEU A 297 -23.48 -25.04 7.31
C LEU A 297 -24.31 -25.29 8.57
N ILE A 298 -23.63 -25.32 9.72
CA ILE A 298 -24.26 -25.12 11.00
C ILE A 298 -24.93 -23.75 10.89
N SER A 299 -26.25 -23.77 10.80
CA SER A 299 -27.10 -22.59 10.75
C SER A 299 -26.80 -21.72 11.97
N SER A 300 -26.04 -20.65 11.74
CA SER A 300 -25.83 -19.59 12.73
C SER A 300 -27.19 -19.08 13.21
N PRO A 301 -27.38 -18.90 14.53
CA PRO A 301 -28.61 -18.34 15.06
C PRO A 301 -28.84 -16.96 14.45
N SER A 302 -30.07 -16.70 14.01
CA SER A 302 -30.46 -15.43 13.41
C SER A 302 -30.03 -14.25 14.29
N PRO A 303 -29.46 -13.19 13.71
CA PRO A 303 -29.05 -12.02 14.47
C PRO A 303 -30.26 -11.46 15.22
N LYS A 304 -30.08 -11.23 16.53
CA LYS A 304 -31.10 -10.55 17.34
C LYS A 304 -31.43 -9.21 16.67
N PRO A 305 -32.73 -8.86 16.54
CA PRO A 305 -33.13 -7.59 15.97
C PRO A 305 -32.44 -6.45 16.74
N PRO A 306 -32.00 -5.39 16.03
CA PRO A 306 -31.33 -4.26 16.66
C PRO A 306 -32.22 -3.70 17.77
N ARG A 307 -31.61 -3.44 18.94
CA ARG A 307 -32.29 -2.75 20.04
C ARG A 307 -32.87 -1.45 19.49
N GLN A 308 -34.18 -1.27 19.67
CA GLN A 308 -34.84 -0.02 19.32
C GLN A 308 -34.08 1.14 19.97
N PRO A 309 -33.79 2.22 19.22
CA PRO A 309 -33.14 3.39 19.76
C PRO A 309 -33.98 3.92 20.94
N PRO A 310 -33.35 4.40 22.02
CA PRO A 310 -34.07 4.97 23.15
C PRO A 310 -34.98 6.07 22.64
N GLN A 311 -36.28 5.94 22.90
CA GLN A 311 -37.27 6.95 22.54
C GLN A 311 -36.79 8.30 23.08
N ARG A 312 -36.59 9.26 22.17
CA ARG A 312 -36.28 10.65 22.51
C ARG A 312 -37.35 11.12 23.49
N ARG A 313 -36.96 11.36 24.75
CA ARG A 313 -37.80 12.06 25.70
C ARG A 313 -38.15 13.41 25.09
N SER A 314 -39.45 13.72 25.02
CA SER A 314 -39.93 15.02 24.57
C SER A 314 -39.17 16.13 25.30
N PRO A 315 -38.76 17.20 24.59
CA PRO A 315 -38.07 18.31 25.22
C PRO A 315 -38.95 18.89 26.33
N TYR A 316 -38.37 19.03 27.53
CA TYR A 316 -39.02 19.72 28.63
C TYR A 316 -39.48 21.10 28.17
N PRO A 317 -40.70 21.55 28.57
CA PRO A 317 -41.18 22.88 28.26
C PRO A 317 -40.16 23.92 28.76
N ARG A 318 -39.73 24.81 27.86
CA ARG A 318 -38.79 25.89 28.18
C ARG A 318 -39.36 26.71 29.33
N ARG A 319 -38.56 26.88 30.40
CA ARG A 319 -38.88 27.82 31.48
C ARG A 319 -39.10 29.21 30.88
N PRO A 320 -40.16 29.94 31.26
CA PRO A 320 -40.33 31.31 30.85
C PRO A 320 -39.16 32.17 31.36
N PRO A 321 -38.72 33.17 30.58
CA PRO A 321 -37.63 34.06 30.98
C PRO A 321 -37.99 34.82 32.27
N PRO A 322 -37.00 35.10 33.14
CA PRO A 322 -37.24 35.89 34.34
C PRO A 322 -37.79 37.27 33.98
N ARG A 323 -38.86 37.69 34.69
CA ARG A 323 -39.46 39.01 34.52
C ARG A 323 -38.41 40.09 34.79
N ARG A 324 -38.26 41.03 33.85
CA ARG A 324 -37.43 42.23 34.06
C ARG A 324 -37.92 43.00 35.30
N PRO A 325 -37.02 43.53 36.13
CA PRO A 325 -37.39 44.43 37.22
C PRO A 325 -38.08 45.67 36.66
N SER A 326 -39.16 46.10 37.31
CA SER A 326 -39.84 47.35 37.00
C SER A 326 -38.90 48.54 37.25
N PRO A 327 -38.90 49.57 36.39
CA PRO A 327 -38.11 50.76 36.61
C PRO A 327 -38.58 51.52 37.86
N PRO A 328 -37.66 52.18 38.59
CA PRO A 328 -38.01 52.95 39.77
C PRO A 328 -38.91 54.15 39.42
N PRO A 329 -39.79 54.58 40.34
CA PRO A 329 -40.68 55.70 40.11
C PRO A 329 -39.90 57.01 39.91
N ARG A 330 -40.31 57.78 38.89
CA ARG A 330 -39.79 59.11 38.60
C ARG A 330 -40.20 60.06 39.73
N ASN A 331 -39.24 60.55 40.49
CA ASN A 331 -39.47 61.66 41.42
C ASN A 331 -39.86 62.91 40.63
N ARG A 332 -41.05 63.44 40.89
CA ARG A 332 -41.45 64.78 40.45
C ARG A 332 -40.67 65.79 41.30
N ALA A 333 -39.83 66.59 40.65
CA ALA A 333 -39.29 67.81 41.26
C ALA A 333 -40.45 68.80 41.48
N VAL A 334 -40.44 69.44 42.65
CA VAL A 334 -41.30 70.57 43.04
C VAL A 334 -40.74 71.84 42.44
#